data_AF-A0A5C7QHT9-F1
#
_entry.id   AF-A0A5C7QHT9-F1
#
_cell.length_a   1.000
_cell.length_b   1.000
_cell.length_c   1.000
_cell.angle_alpha   90.00
_cell.angle_beta   90.00
_cell.angle_gamma   90.00
#
_symmetry.space_group_name_H-M   'P 1'
#
loop_
_entity.id
_entity.type
_entity.pdbx_description
1 polymer ?
#
loop_
_entity_poly.entity_id
_entity_poly.type
_entity_poly.pdbx_seq_one_letter_code
_entity_poly.pdbx_strand_id
1 'polypeptide(L)'
;MHPTPDSTIQHIALAIFVLALVHTFAAKQFERLSHRFPRHAGLFHLLGEIEVVFGFWAIVLIMVMGLMGGGDQALTYAESRNYTEPLFVFVVMVVAASRPILRTVIWAVDGMARVVPLPTSVASAWLGLAAVPLLGSLITEPAAMTIAALMLVPQIFKTNVPEPLKYLALGVLFVNISIGGTLTSYAAPPVLMVAATWQWDSAFMFAHFGWKAAIAVVVNANIAAFVLRKHLHAPAPDGNAVEAPVPWTVVLVHLALLAGVVLLAHHPVAFLGLFLMFLGFSQAYEKHQSPLIIKEALLVAFFLAGLVVLGGLQGWWLQPIVSSLEPLALFFGALGLTAITDNAALTYLGSLISGISDESKYMLVAGAVAGGGLTVIANAPNPAGVALLKRGFEDESIGVGGLLLGALGPTAVAAAALLLL
;
A
#
# COMPACT_ATOMS: atom_id res chain seq x y z
N MET A 1 12.84 25.02 20.96
CA MET A 1 12.63 23.99 21.99
C MET A 1 11.14 23.71 22.03
N HIS A 2 10.70 22.59 21.47
CA HIS A 2 9.32 22.15 21.70
C HIS A 2 9.19 21.77 23.18
N PRO A 3 8.13 22.18 23.88
CA PRO A 3 7.90 21.73 25.26
C PRO A 3 7.91 20.21 25.24
N THR A 4 8.79 19.60 26.03
CA THR A 4 8.74 18.16 26.28
C THR A 4 7.35 17.87 26.81
N PRO A 5 6.54 17.04 26.13
CA PRO A 5 5.20 16.73 26.61
C PRO A 5 5.31 16.18 28.03
N ASP A 6 4.38 16.59 28.91
CA ASP A 6 4.33 16.11 30.28
C ASP A 6 4.51 14.60 30.33
N SER A 7 5.32 14.11 31.25
CA SER A 7 5.61 12.67 31.38
C SER A 7 4.32 11.84 31.44
N THR A 8 3.26 12.37 32.07
CA THR A 8 1.94 11.75 32.10
C THR A 8 1.31 11.59 30.72
N ILE A 9 1.38 12.60 29.85
CA ILE A 9 0.83 12.56 28.49
C ILE A 9 1.58 11.51 27.65
N GLN A 10 2.90 11.40 27.81
CA GLN A 10 3.70 10.39 27.12
C GLN A 10 3.26 8.95 27.45
N HIS A 11 3.02 8.66 28.73
CA HIS A 11 2.56 7.33 29.15
C HIS A 11 1.12 7.03 28.71
N ILE A 12 0.24 8.04 28.73
CA ILE A 12 -1.13 7.91 28.22
C ILE A 12 -1.11 7.65 26.71
N ALA A 13 -0.30 8.41 25.97
CA ALA A 13 -0.14 8.22 24.53
C ALA A 13 0.42 6.84 24.20
N LEU A 14 1.37 6.33 24.99
CA LEU A 14 1.86 4.95 24.86
C LEU A 14 0.75 3.93 25.12
N ALA A 15 -0.03 4.09 26.19
CA ALA A 15 -1.15 3.19 26.49
C ALA A 15 -2.18 3.16 25.35
N ILE A 16 -2.56 4.33 24.82
CA ILE A 16 -3.47 4.45 23.66
C ILE A 16 -2.85 3.81 22.41
N PHE A 17 -1.56 4.03 22.17
CA PHE A 17 -0.85 3.42 21.04
C PHE A 17 -0.83 1.89 21.13
N VAL A 18 -0.58 1.32 22.32
CA VAL A 18 -0.66 -0.13 22.55
C VAL A 18 -2.09 -0.64 22.33
N LEU A 19 -3.11 0.10 22.78
CA LEU A 19 -4.51 -0.25 22.51
C LEU A 19 -4.84 -0.21 21.02
N ALA A 20 -4.26 0.72 20.25
CA ALA A 20 -4.39 0.75 18.80
C ALA A 20 -3.77 -0.50 18.15
N LEU A 21 -2.58 -0.91 18.57
CA LEU A 21 -1.96 -2.15 18.08
C LEU A 21 -2.81 -3.38 18.40
N VAL A 22 -3.30 -3.49 19.65
CA VAL A 22 -4.20 -4.58 20.05
C VAL A 22 -5.49 -4.58 19.22
N HIS A 23 -6.06 -3.40 18.95
CA HIS A 23 -7.25 -3.25 18.13
C HIS A 23 -7.01 -3.75 16.69
N THR A 24 -5.86 -3.45 16.07
CA THR A 24 -5.50 -3.98 14.74
C THR A 24 -5.57 -5.50 14.69
N PHE A 25 -5.05 -6.19 15.70
CA PHE A 25 -5.14 -7.65 15.80
C PHE A 25 -6.56 -8.16 16.13
N ALA A 26 -7.40 -7.30 16.71
CA ALA A 26 -8.78 -7.60 17.07
C ALA A 26 -9.81 -7.28 15.97
N ALA A 27 -9.41 -6.62 14.88
CA ALA A 27 -10.29 -6.18 13.79
C ALA A 27 -11.24 -7.30 13.28
N LYS A 28 -10.71 -8.50 13.06
CA LYS A 28 -11.50 -9.67 12.64
C LYS A 28 -12.56 -10.10 13.66
N GLN A 29 -12.33 -9.85 14.95
CA GLN A 29 -13.32 -10.13 15.99
C GLN A 29 -14.45 -9.08 15.95
N PHE A 30 -14.13 -7.81 15.71
CA PHE A 30 -15.14 -6.78 15.47
C PHE A 30 -16.00 -7.09 14.24
N GLU A 31 -15.41 -7.55 13.16
CA GLU A 31 -16.14 -8.03 11.98
C GLU A 31 -17.13 -9.15 12.34
N ARG A 32 -16.71 -10.15 13.13
CA ARG A 32 -17.60 -11.21 13.63
C ARG A 32 -18.71 -10.66 14.54
N LEU A 33 -18.40 -9.67 15.38
CA LEU A 33 -19.40 -9.01 16.23
C LEU A 33 -20.44 -8.26 15.40
N SER A 34 -20.06 -7.72 14.23
CA SER A 34 -21.00 -7.04 13.33
C SER A 34 -22.11 -7.98 12.84
N HIS A 35 -21.78 -9.24 12.56
CA HIS A 35 -22.75 -10.27 12.19
C HIS A 35 -23.59 -10.73 13.39
N ARG A 36 -23.01 -10.76 14.59
CA ARG A 36 -23.68 -11.22 15.82
C ARG A 36 -24.64 -10.19 16.41
N PHE A 37 -24.36 -8.90 16.25
CA PHE A 37 -25.14 -7.80 16.83
C PHE A 37 -25.66 -6.83 15.75
N PRO A 38 -26.73 -7.20 15.01
CA PRO A 38 -27.21 -6.44 13.85
C PRO A 38 -27.53 -4.97 14.13
N ARG A 39 -28.01 -4.65 15.34
CA ARG A 39 -28.34 -3.27 15.74
C ARG A 39 -27.12 -2.32 15.75
N HIS A 40 -25.91 -2.85 15.96
CA HIS A 40 -24.67 -2.08 15.97
C HIS A 40 -23.70 -2.56 14.88
N ALA A 41 -24.20 -3.26 13.86
CA ALA A 41 -23.38 -3.86 12.81
C ALA A 41 -22.51 -2.80 12.11
N GLY A 42 -23.07 -1.62 11.82
CA GLY A 42 -22.30 -0.53 11.19
C GLY A 42 -21.10 -0.07 12.02
N LEU A 43 -21.26 0.07 13.34
CA LEU A 43 -20.16 0.45 14.23
C LEU A 43 -19.10 -0.64 14.30
N PHE A 44 -19.51 -1.91 14.46
CA PHE A 44 -18.58 -3.02 14.52
C PHE A 44 -17.88 -3.28 13.19
N HIS A 45 -18.55 -3.02 12.07
CA HIS A 45 -17.94 -3.07 10.75
C HIS A 45 -16.89 -1.95 10.60
N LEU A 46 -17.23 -0.72 10.99
CA LEU A 46 -16.29 0.40 10.96
C LEU A 46 -15.05 0.15 11.85
N LEU A 47 -15.24 -0.38 13.06
CA LEU A 47 -14.14 -0.77 13.95
C LEU A 47 -13.41 -2.04 13.48
N GLY A 48 -14.00 -2.81 12.58
CA GLY A 48 -13.37 -3.97 11.95
C GLY A 48 -12.46 -3.62 10.77
N GLU A 49 -12.54 -2.40 10.24
CA GLU A 49 -11.66 -1.91 9.17
C GLU A 49 -10.30 -1.52 9.77
N ILE A 50 -9.23 -2.11 9.26
CA ILE A 50 -7.87 -1.92 9.81
C ILE A 50 -7.41 -0.47 9.61
N GLU A 51 -7.82 0.15 8.50
CA GLU A 51 -7.54 1.53 8.14
C GLU A 51 -8.19 2.54 9.12
N VAL A 52 -9.25 2.15 9.84
CA VAL A 52 -9.91 3.03 10.81
C VAL A 52 -9.16 3.09 12.13
N VAL A 53 -8.43 2.03 12.48
CA VAL A 53 -7.92 1.79 13.84
C VAL A 53 -7.09 2.97 14.36
N PHE A 54 -6.03 3.36 13.65
CA PHE A 54 -5.13 4.42 14.11
C PHE A 54 -5.79 5.79 14.10
N GLY A 55 -6.61 6.11 13.10
CA GLY A 55 -7.35 7.37 13.06
C GLY A 55 -8.36 7.49 14.21
N PHE A 56 -9.06 6.41 14.54
CA PHE A 56 -9.97 6.37 15.68
C PHE A 56 -9.24 6.63 17.01
N TRP A 57 -8.14 5.93 17.25
CA TRP A 57 -7.37 6.10 18.49
C TRP A 57 -6.64 7.45 18.56
N ALA A 58 -6.30 8.05 17.42
CA ALA A 58 -5.79 9.43 17.38
C ALA A 58 -6.84 10.44 17.87
N ILE A 59 -8.11 10.28 17.46
CA ILE A 59 -9.21 11.12 17.98
C ILE A 59 -9.33 10.94 19.50
N VAL A 60 -9.25 9.71 20.00
CA VAL A 60 -9.26 9.43 21.45
C VAL A 60 -8.11 10.15 22.16
N LEU A 61 -6.90 10.10 21.62
CA LEU A 61 -5.75 10.82 22.18
C LEU A 61 -5.99 12.33 22.24
N ILE A 62 -6.46 12.94 21.15
CA ILE A 62 -6.75 14.39 21.10
C ILE A 62 -7.84 14.76 22.11
N MET A 63 -8.89 13.95 22.24
CA MET A 63 -9.93 14.16 23.26
C MET A 63 -9.36 14.08 24.68
N VAL A 64 -8.52 13.09 24.98
CA VAL A 64 -7.90 12.96 26.31
C VAL A 64 -6.97 14.14 26.61
N MET A 65 -6.16 14.58 25.64
CA MET A 65 -5.34 15.79 25.78
C MET A 65 -6.20 17.02 26.04
N GLY A 66 -7.33 17.16 25.35
CA GLY A 66 -8.28 18.26 25.55
C GLY A 66 -8.92 18.27 26.93
N LEU A 67 -9.25 17.09 27.47
CA LEU A 67 -9.82 16.94 28.81
C LEU A 67 -8.80 17.21 29.94
N MET A 68 -7.52 16.91 29.71
CA MET A 68 -6.47 17.09 30.72
C MET A 68 -5.84 18.48 30.70
N GLY A 69 -5.56 19.01 29.51
CA GLY A 69 -4.77 20.21 29.30
C GLY A 69 -5.51 21.36 28.62
N GLY A 70 -6.78 21.15 28.25
CA GLY A 70 -7.61 22.11 27.52
C GLY A 70 -7.56 21.95 26.00
N GLY A 71 -8.60 22.45 25.33
CA GLY A 71 -8.76 22.33 23.87
C GLY A 71 -7.61 22.94 23.07
N ASP A 72 -7.10 24.09 23.50
CA ASP A 72 -6.00 24.79 22.81
C ASP A 72 -4.70 23.99 22.78
N GLN A 73 -4.37 23.28 23.87
CA GLN A 73 -3.18 22.43 23.93
C GLN A 73 -3.32 21.22 23.00
N ALA A 74 -4.51 20.62 22.98
CA ALA A 74 -4.81 19.49 22.10
C ALA A 74 -4.77 19.89 20.61
N LEU A 75 -5.34 21.05 20.27
CA LEU A 75 -5.29 21.61 18.92
C LEU A 75 -3.86 21.99 18.53
N THR A 76 -3.11 22.65 19.41
CA THR A 76 -1.70 22.99 19.16
C THR A 76 -0.88 21.74 18.84
N TYR A 77 -1.10 20.63 19.56
CA TYR A 77 -0.45 19.37 19.26
C TYR A 77 -0.87 18.83 17.89
N ALA A 78 -2.18 18.75 17.62
CA ALA A 78 -2.71 18.26 16.36
C ALA A 78 -2.21 19.08 15.16
N GLU A 79 -2.19 20.41 15.25
CA GLU A 79 -1.75 21.33 14.19
C GLU A 79 -0.24 21.33 13.99
N SER A 80 0.53 20.94 15.01
CA SER A 80 2.00 20.81 14.88
C SER A 80 2.44 19.60 14.06
N ARG A 81 1.51 18.70 13.70
CA ARG A 81 1.80 17.50 12.92
C ARG A 81 1.79 17.79 11.42
N ASN A 82 2.55 17.03 10.64
CA ASN A 82 2.57 17.13 9.19
C ASN A 82 1.55 16.14 8.58
N TYR A 83 0.53 16.67 7.91
CA TYR A 83 -0.50 15.88 7.21
C TYR A 83 -0.31 15.86 5.69
N THR A 84 0.79 16.40 5.18
CA THR A 84 1.09 16.46 3.73
C THR A 84 1.05 15.07 3.12
N GLU A 85 1.69 14.10 3.78
CA GLU A 85 1.81 12.72 3.36
C GLU A 85 0.44 12.01 3.29
N PRO A 86 -0.38 11.96 4.37
CA PRO A 86 -1.74 11.42 4.32
C PRO A 86 -2.62 12.05 3.22
N LEU A 87 -2.58 13.38 3.08
CA LEU A 87 -3.39 14.11 2.11
C LEU A 87 -2.93 13.84 0.67
N PHE A 88 -1.63 13.74 0.45
CA PHE A 88 -1.08 13.38 -0.85
C PHE A 88 -1.48 11.96 -1.24
N VAL A 89 -1.37 11.00 -0.32
CA VAL A 89 -1.78 9.61 -0.56
C VAL A 89 -3.27 9.54 -0.92
N PHE A 90 -4.13 10.25 -0.20
CA PHE A 90 -5.55 10.36 -0.53
C PHE A 90 -5.78 10.80 -1.99
N VAL A 91 -5.18 11.94 -2.36
CA VAL A 91 -5.37 12.54 -3.68
C VAL A 91 -4.82 11.64 -4.78
N VAL A 92 -3.58 11.18 -4.64
CA VAL A 92 -2.90 10.41 -5.68
C VAL A 92 -3.59 9.06 -5.89
N MET A 93 -4.08 8.40 -4.83
CA MET A 93 -4.87 7.17 -4.96
C MET A 93 -6.16 7.39 -5.76
N VAL A 94 -6.92 8.44 -5.45
CA VAL A 94 -8.18 8.73 -6.16
C VAL A 94 -7.93 9.06 -7.64
N VAL A 95 -6.93 9.90 -7.93
CA VAL A 95 -6.62 10.30 -9.31
C VAL A 95 -6.05 9.11 -10.09
N ALA A 96 -5.08 8.38 -9.54
CA ALA A 96 -4.41 7.26 -10.20
C ALA A 96 -5.34 6.07 -10.47
N ALA A 97 -6.34 5.84 -9.60
CA ALA A 97 -7.35 4.81 -9.79
C ALA A 97 -8.49 5.20 -10.76
N SER A 98 -8.42 6.38 -11.38
CA SER A 98 -9.44 6.81 -12.35
C SER A 98 -9.43 5.92 -13.61
N ARG A 99 -10.62 5.70 -14.17
CA ARG A 99 -10.81 4.86 -15.36
C ARG A 99 -9.92 5.27 -16.55
N PRO A 100 -9.74 6.56 -16.88
CA PRO A 100 -8.85 6.97 -17.97
C PRO A 100 -7.40 6.53 -17.78
N ILE A 101 -6.89 6.58 -16.53
CA ILE A 101 -5.52 6.17 -16.20
C ILE A 101 -5.40 4.66 -16.24
N LEU A 102 -6.27 3.93 -15.52
CA LEU A 102 -6.25 2.47 -15.46
C LEU A 102 -6.34 1.85 -16.86
N ARG A 103 -7.23 2.37 -17.73
CA ARG A 103 -7.36 1.87 -19.11
C ARG A 103 -6.13 2.13 -19.96
N THR A 104 -5.46 3.26 -19.77
CA THR A 104 -4.23 3.57 -20.50
C THR A 104 -3.15 2.54 -20.16
N VAL A 105 -3.03 2.19 -18.88
CA VAL A 105 -2.11 1.15 -18.42
C VAL A 105 -2.49 -0.23 -18.99
N ILE A 106 -3.75 -0.64 -18.87
CA ILE A 106 -4.23 -1.93 -19.42
C ILE A 106 -3.98 -2.00 -20.93
N TRP A 107 -4.33 -0.96 -21.69
CA TRP A 107 -4.12 -0.92 -23.13
C TRP A 107 -2.64 -1.02 -23.51
N ALA A 108 -1.76 -0.32 -22.80
CA ALA A 108 -0.32 -0.39 -23.03
C ALA A 108 0.22 -1.80 -22.76
N VAL A 109 -0.23 -2.43 -21.67
CA VAL A 109 0.19 -3.78 -21.27
C VAL A 109 -0.35 -4.83 -22.26
N ASP A 110 -1.61 -4.76 -22.67
CA ASP A 110 -2.21 -5.65 -23.67
C ASP A 110 -1.61 -5.45 -25.07
N GLY A 111 -1.22 -4.22 -25.40
CA GLY A 111 -0.45 -3.91 -26.60
C GLY A 111 0.88 -4.66 -26.58
N MET A 112 1.63 -4.52 -25.49
CA MET A 112 2.93 -5.18 -25.30
C MET A 112 2.80 -6.72 -25.30
N ALA A 113 1.78 -7.28 -24.66
CA ALA A 113 1.54 -8.73 -24.63
C ALA A 113 1.38 -9.35 -26.03
N ARG A 114 0.89 -8.57 -27.00
CA ARG A 114 0.63 -9.02 -28.39
C ARG A 114 1.84 -8.93 -29.32
N VAL A 115 2.83 -8.10 -28.99
CA VAL A 115 4.06 -7.95 -29.80
C VAL A 115 5.22 -8.79 -29.31
N VAL A 116 5.19 -9.26 -28.05
CA VAL A 116 6.22 -10.16 -27.53
C VAL A 116 6.10 -11.54 -28.21
N PRO A 117 7.22 -12.17 -28.66
CA PRO A 117 7.21 -13.46 -29.34
C PRO A 117 6.99 -14.65 -28.38
N LEU A 118 5.95 -14.57 -27.54
CA LEU A 118 5.53 -15.59 -26.59
C LEU A 118 4.01 -15.80 -26.70
N PRO A 119 3.47 -16.95 -26.22
CA PRO A 119 2.03 -17.12 -26.13
C PRO A 119 1.40 -15.98 -25.32
N THR A 120 0.35 -15.34 -25.83
CA THR A 120 -0.24 -14.15 -25.21
C THR A 120 -0.68 -14.39 -23.76
N SER A 121 -1.17 -15.59 -23.43
CA SER A 121 -1.49 -15.98 -22.04
C SER A 121 -0.27 -16.03 -21.11
N VAL A 122 0.90 -16.39 -21.63
CA VAL A 122 2.14 -16.37 -20.84
C VAL A 122 2.65 -14.95 -20.69
N ALA A 123 2.62 -14.18 -21.78
CA ALA A 123 3.02 -12.77 -21.78
C ALA A 123 2.14 -11.93 -20.85
N SER A 124 0.81 -12.04 -20.95
CA SER A 124 -0.13 -11.30 -20.10
C SER A 124 0.01 -11.67 -18.63
N ALA A 125 0.20 -12.95 -18.29
CA ALA A 125 0.46 -13.37 -16.91
C ALA A 125 1.78 -12.80 -16.37
N TRP A 126 2.85 -12.87 -17.17
CA TRP A 126 4.14 -12.30 -16.78
C TRP A 126 4.06 -10.79 -16.60
N LEU A 127 3.40 -10.08 -17.51
CA LEU A 127 3.21 -8.63 -17.43
C LEU A 127 2.39 -8.22 -16.21
N GLY A 128 1.35 -8.97 -15.86
CA GLY A 128 0.59 -8.75 -14.63
C GLY A 128 1.41 -9.00 -13.36
N LEU A 129 2.40 -9.90 -13.39
CA LEU A 129 3.27 -10.21 -12.25
C LEU A 129 4.56 -9.37 -12.20
N ALA A 130 4.97 -8.73 -13.30
CA ALA A 130 6.21 -7.94 -13.38
C ALA A 130 5.97 -6.48 -13.74
N ALA A 131 5.50 -6.23 -14.95
CA ALA A 131 5.39 -4.88 -15.49
C ALA A 131 4.38 -4.03 -14.70
N VAL A 132 3.21 -4.58 -14.37
CA VAL A 132 2.20 -3.85 -13.61
C VAL A 132 2.69 -3.49 -12.21
N PRO A 133 3.30 -4.41 -11.42
CA PRO A 133 3.92 -4.04 -10.16
C PRO A 133 4.97 -2.93 -10.24
N LEU A 134 5.83 -2.94 -11.26
CA LEU A 134 6.81 -1.85 -11.47
C LEU A 134 6.13 -0.53 -11.86
N LEU A 135 5.09 -0.59 -12.70
CA LEU A 135 4.28 0.57 -13.05
C LEU A 135 3.53 1.13 -11.83
N GLY A 136 3.33 0.34 -10.77
CA GLY A 136 2.84 0.79 -9.48
C GLY A 136 3.63 1.98 -8.92
N SER A 137 4.93 2.08 -9.21
CA SER A 137 5.75 3.24 -8.86
C SER A 137 5.36 4.56 -9.55
N LEU A 138 4.60 4.49 -10.64
CA LEU A 138 4.12 5.66 -11.39
C LEU A 138 2.67 6.02 -11.05
N ILE A 139 1.85 5.00 -10.72
CA ILE A 139 0.45 5.18 -10.36
C ILE A 139 0.29 5.17 -8.84
N THR A 140 0.15 4.01 -8.22
CA THR A 140 0.20 3.69 -6.79
C THR A 140 0.15 2.16 -6.65
N GLU A 141 0.53 1.61 -5.50
CA GLU A 141 0.40 0.17 -5.24
C GLU A 141 -1.06 -0.35 -5.30
N PRO A 142 -2.09 0.32 -4.71
CA PRO A 142 -3.47 -0.15 -4.79
C PRO A 142 -4.03 -0.19 -6.22
N ALA A 143 -3.69 0.81 -7.05
CA ALA A 143 -4.09 0.83 -8.46
C ALA A 143 -3.41 -0.30 -9.26
N ALA A 144 -2.10 -0.50 -9.05
CA ALA A 144 -1.37 -1.60 -9.66
C ALA A 144 -1.90 -2.97 -9.24
N MET A 145 -2.26 -3.15 -7.96
CA MET A 145 -2.86 -4.39 -7.46
C MET A 145 -4.17 -4.70 -8.18
N THR A 146 -5.03 -3.69 -8.36
CA THR A 146 -6.32 -3.87 -9.03
C THR A 146 -6.13 -4.26 -10.49
N ILE A 147 -5.25 -3.57 -11.23
CA ILE A 147 -4.94 -3.91 -12.63
C ILE A 147 -4.38 -5.32 -12.73
N ALA A 148 -3.36 -5.63 -11.93
CA ALA A 148 -2.71 -6.93 -11.97
C ALA A 148 -3.70 -8.05 -11.61
N ALA A 149 -4.52 -7.86 -10.57
CA ALA A 149 -5.54 -8.83 -10.19
C ALA A 149 -6.53 -9.07 -11.35
N LEU A 150 -7.11 -8.01 -11.93
CA LEU A 150 -8.05 -8.14 -13.05
C LEU A 150 -7.44 -8.82 -14.28
N MET A 151 -6.16 -8.55 -14.55
CA MET A 151 -5.43 -9.24 -15.62
C MET A 151 -5.20 -10.72 -15.31
N LEU A 152 -4.88 -11.07 -14.07
CA LEU A 152 -4.49 -12.43 -13.68
C LEU A 152 -5.68 -13.35 -13.37
N VAL A 153 -6.84 -12.81 -13.00
CA VAL A 153 -8.08 -13.57 -12.75
C VAL A 153 -8.40 -14.57 -13.87
N PRO A 154 -8.58 -14.15 -15.13
CA PRO A 154 -8.97 -15.06 -16.20
C PRO A 154 -7.86 -16.07 -16.58
N GLN A 155 -6.63 -15.83 -16.14
CA GLN A 155 -5.46 -16.61 -16.52
C GLN A 155 -5.07 -17.66 -15.47
N ILE A 156 -4.99 -17.27 -14.20
CA ILE A 156 -4.40 -18.05 -13.10
C ILE A 156 -5.45 -18.42 -12.04
N PHE A 157 -6.30 -17.49 -11.65
CA PHE A 157 -7.21 -17.66 -10.50
C PHE A 157 -8.55 -18.25 -10.93
N LYS A 158 -8.49 -19.50 -11.39
CA LYS A 158 -9.63 -20.28 -11.90
C LYS A 158 -9.58 -21.72 -11.38
N THR A 159 -10.72 -22.40 -11.36
CA THR A 159 -10.88 -23.71 -10.71
C THR A 159 -9.92 -24.80 -11.23
N ASN A 160 -9.54 -24.75 -12.51
CA ASN A 160 -8.67 -25.77 -13.13
C ASN A 160 -7.15 -25.59 -12.88
N VAL A 161 -6.73 -24.52 -12.20
CA VAL A 161 -5.34 -24.34 -11.78
C VAL A 161 -5.16 -24.93 -10.38
N PRO A 162 -4.12 -25.74 -10.12
CA PRO A 162 -3.85 -26.28 -8.79
C PRO A 162 -3.67 -25.18 -7.73
N GLU A 163 -4.25 -25.34 -6.54
CA GLU A 163 -4.17 -24.34 -5.47
C GLU A 163 -2.74 -23.92 -5.08
N PRO A 164 -1.75 -24.83 -4.93
CA PRO A 164 -0.40 -24.40 -4.57
C PRO A 164 0.21 -23.42 -5.59
N LEU A 165 -0.16 -23.55 -6.86
CA LEU A 165 0.30 -22.63 -7.91
C LEU A 165 -0.42 -21.27 -7.84
N LYS A 166 -1.69 -21.25 -7.41
CA LYS A 166 -2.41 -19.99 -7.14
C LYS A 166 -1.80 -19.27 -5.96
N TYR A 167 -1.45 -19.98 -4.88
CA TYR A 167 -0.76 -19.38 -3.74
C TYR A 167 0.63 -18.84 -4.09
N LEU A 168 1.40 -19.55 -4.94
CA LEU A 168 2.66 -19.01 -5.48
C LEU A 168 2.43 -17.73 -6.29
N ALA A 169 1.44 -17.72 -7.19
CA ALA A 169 1.13 -16.54 -8.00
C ALA A 169 0.68 -15.35 -7.15
N LEU A 170 -0.15 -15.62 -6.13
CA LEU A 170 -0.62 -14.62 -5.18
C LEU A 170 0.54 -14.05 -4.35
N GLY A 171 1.42 -14.92 -3.85
CA GLY A 171 2.62 -14.50 -3.11
C GLY A 171 3.56 -13.65 -3.97
N VAL A 172 3.81 -14.06 -5.23
CA VAL A 172 4.58 -13.24 -6.19
C VAL A 172 3.91 -11.90 -6.43
N LEU A 173 2.60 -11.87 -6.67
CA LEU A 173 1.87 -10.62 -6.90
C LEU A 173 2.03 -9.67 -5.70
N PHE A 174 1.80 -10.15 -4.49
CA PHE A 174 1.82 -9.31 -3.29
C PHE A 174 3.21 -8.77 -2.99
N VAL A 175 4.23 -9.64 -3.05
CA VAL A 175 5.62 -9.23 -2.85
C VAL A 175 6.05 -8.26 -3.94
N ASN A 176 5.75 -8.55 -5.21
CA ASN A 176 6.15 -7.69 -6.31
C ASN A 176 5.45 -6.33 -6.29
N ILE A 177 4.18 -6.25 -5.88
CA ILE A 177 3.49 -4.96 -5.69
C ILE A 177 4.17 -4.14 -4.58
N SER A 178 4.49 -4.78 -3.45
CA SER A 178 5.14 -4.13 -2.31
C SER A 178 6.52 -3.56 -2.64
N ILE A 179 7.38 -4.33 -3.32
CA ILE A 179 8.72 -3.83 -3.69
C ILE A 179 8.70 -2.99 -4.98
N GLY A 180 7.75 -3.23 -5.89
CA GLY A 180 7.63 -2.54 -7.17
C GLY A 180 7.30 -1.04 -7.01
N GLY A 181 6.67 -0.64 -5.92
CA GLY A 181 6.43 0.76 -5.58
C GLY A 181 7.70 1.57 -5.24
N THR A 182 8.84 0.91 -5.02
CA THR A 182 10.09 1.56 -4.53
C THR A 182 10.95 2.20 -5.62
N LEU A 183 10.50 2.21 -6.88
CA LEU A 183 11.23 2.89 -7.96
C LEU A 183 11.13 4.42 -7.87
N THR A 184 10.14 4.94 -7.15
CA THR A 184 9.93 6.38 -6.92
C THR A 184 9.67 6.65 -5.44
N SER A 185 9.72 7.92 -5.02
CA SER A 185 9.56 8.32 -3.63
C SER A 185 8.12 8.49 -3.15
N TYR A 186 7.13 8.40 -4.05
CA TYR A 186 5.76 8.81 -3.77
C TYR A 186 4.71 7.70 -3.93
N ALA A 187 5.08 6.55 -4.47
CA ALA A 187 4.12 5.51 -4.84
C ALA A 187 3.86 4.47 -3.75
N ALA A 188 4.90 4.12 -2.98
CA ALA A 188 4.81 3.18 -1.86
C ALA A 188 4.58 3.96 -0.55
N PRO A 189 3.49 3.72 0.19
CA PRO A 189 3.28 4.29 1.51
C PRO A 189 4.50 4.18 2.46
N PRO A 190 5.21 3.05 2.60
CA PRO A 190 6.37 2.97 3.48
C PRO A 190 7.54 3.87 3.09
N VAL A 191 7.71 4.16 1.80
CA VAL A 191 8.73 5.11 1.32
C VAL A 191 8.25 6.53 1.58
N LEU A 192 6.99 6.81 1.30
CA LEU A 192 6.41 8.13 1.44
C LEU A 192 6.46 8.62 2.90
N MET A 193 6.25 7.73 3.88
CA MET A 193 6.34 8.07 5.31
C MET A 193 7.72 8.52 5.78
N VAL A 194 8.77 8.22 5.01
CA VAL A 194 10.16 8.56 5.36
C VAL A 194 10.79 9.55 4.37
N ALA A 195 10.23 9.71 3.17
CA ALA A 195 10.84 10.45 2.07
C ALA A 195 11.14 11.91 2.45
N ALA A 196 10.16 12.63 3.01
CA ALA A 196 10.38 14.00 3.47
C ALA A 196 11.33 14.06 4.67
N THR A 197 11.20 13.14 5.62
CA THR A 197 12.03 13.12 6.84
C THR A 197 13.50 12.88 6.55
N TRP A 198 13.82 12.00 5.60
CA TRP A 198 15.19 11.64 5.22
C TRP A 198 15.66 12.25 3.90
N GLN A 199 14.84 13.13 3.30
CA GLN A 199 15.11 13.82 2.04
C GLN A 199 15.44 12.86 0.89
N TRP A 200 14.67 11.76 0.79
CA TRP A 200 14.78 10.80 -0.29
C TRP A 200 13.86 11.21 -1.44
N ASP A 201 14.46 11.64 -2.54
CA ASP A 201 13.74 11.91 -3.78
C ASP A 201 13.64 10.63 -4.64
N SER A 202 12.97 10.75 -5.79
CA SER A 202 12.82 9.60 -6.70
C SER A 202 14.15 9.16 -7.33
N ALA A 203 15.15 10.05 -7.43
CA ALA A 203 16.47 9.66 -7.92
C ALA A 203 17.20 8.79 -6.91
N PHE A 204 17.15 9.14 -5.62
CA PHE A 204 17.66 8.32 -4.53
C PHE A 204 16.97 6.95 -4.50
N MET A 205 15.64 6.93 -4.55
CA MET A 205 14.87 5.69 -4.55
C MET A 205 15.26 4.78 -5.71
N PHE A 206 15.33 5.32 -6.93
CA PHE A 206 15.75 4.56 -8.09
C PHE A 206 17.17 4.00 -7.94
N ALA A 207 18.13 4.81 -7.47
CA ALA A 207 19.54 4.44 -7.36
C ALA A 207 19.82 3.42 -6.24
N HIS A 208 19.06 3.45 -5.13
CA HIS A 208 19.31 2.60 -3.97
C HIS A 208 18.37 1.41 -3.84
N PHE A 209 17.10 1.54 -4.24
CA PHE A 209 16.08 0.49 -4.11
C PHE A 209 15.55 0.02 -5.47
N GLY A 210 15.20 0.95 -6.36
CA GLY A 210 14.38 0.69 -7.53
C GLY A 210 14.94 -0.37 -8.48
N TRP A 211 16.24 -0.31 -8.80
CA TRP A 211 16.84 -1.30 -9.70
C TRP A 211 16.96 -2.69 -9.05
N LYS A 212 17.22 -2.76 -7.73
CA LYS A 212 17.26 -4.03 -6.97
C LYS A 212 15.88 -4.67 -6.89
N ALA A 213 14.87 -3.86 -6.60
CA ALA A 213 13.47 -4.27 -6.63
C ALA A 213 13.04 -4.74 -8.02
N ALA A 214 13.45 -4.03 -9.08
CA ALA A 214 13.15 -4.43 -10.46
C ALA A 214 13.73 -5.81 -10.81
N ILE A 215 14.97 -6.10 -10.39
CA ILE A 215 15.57 -7.43 -10.55
C ILE A 215 14.75 -8.48 -9.80
N ALA A 216 14.42 -8.25 -8.53
CA ALA A 216 13.63 -9.18 -7.73
C ALA A 216 12.25 -9.45 -8.35
N VAL A 217 11.56 -8.40 -8.79
CA VAL A 217 10.26 -8.49 -9.46
C VAL A 217 10.34 -9.37 -10.71
N VAL A 218 11.35 -9.12 -11.56
CA VAL A 218 11.56 -9.90 -12.79
C VAL A 218 11.89 -11.35 -12.49
N VAL A 219 12.75 -11.63 -11.50
CA VAL A 219 13.09 -13.00 -11.09
C VAL A 219 11.84 -13.74 -10.58
N ASN A 220 11.09 -13.12 -9.67
CA ASN A 220 9.86 -13.70 -9.12
C ASN A 220 8.83 -13.99 -10.21
N ALA A 221 8.62 -13.04 -11.12
CA ALA A 221 7.68 -13.20 -12.22
C ALA A 221 8.14 -14.27 -13.22
N ASN A 222 9.44 -14.37 -13.51
CA ASN A 222 10.00 -15.42 -14.37
C ASN A 222 9.77 -16.81 -13.77
N ILE A 223 10.04 -16.98 -12.47
CA ILE A 223 9.81 -18.25 -11.77
C ILE A 223 8.33 -18.61 -11.80
N ALA A 224 7.44 -17.68 -11.44
CA ALA A 224 5.99 -17.94 -11.46
C ALA A 224 5.48 -18.25 -12.87
N ALA A 225 5.83 -17.44 -13.88
CA ALA A 225 5.43 -17.67 -15.26
C ALA A 225 5.93 -19.03 -15.77
N PHE A 226 7.18 -19.40 -15.44
CA PHE A 226 7.71 -20.71 -15.79
C PHE A 226 6.92 -21.84 -15.13
N VAL A 227 6.67 -21.80 -13.83
CA VAL A 227 5.92 -22.86 -13.12
C VAL A 227 4.47 -22.96 -13.62
N LEU A 228 3.83 -21.81 -13.88
CA LEU A 228 2.44 -21.73 -14.34
C LEU A 228 2.25 -22.04 -15.83
N ARG A 229 3.31 -22.01 -16.65
CA ARG A 229 3.23 -22.08 -18.13
C ARG A 229 2.33 -23.17 -18.70
N LYS A 230 2.24 -24.33 -18.03
CA LYS A 230 1.43 -25.47 -18.47
C LYS A 230 -0.07 -25.27 -18.24
N HIS A 231 -0.46 -24.32 -17.41
CA HIS A 231 -1.84 -23.99 -17.05
C HIS A 231 -2.31 -22.64 -17.64
N LEU A 232 -1.37 -21.88 -18.23
CA LEU A 232 -1.62 -20.60 -18.88
C LEU A 232 -2.11 -20.80 -20.31
N HIS A 233 -3.40 -21.05 -20.45
CA HIS A 233 -4.07 -21.15 -21.74
C HIS A 233 -4.72 -19.81 -22.12
N ALA A 234 -4.96 -19.61 -23.41
CA ALA A 234 -5.73 -18.47 -23.90
C ALA A 234 -7.08 -18.42 -23.15
N PRO A 235 -7.44 -17.27 -22.56
CA PRO A 235 -8.75 -17.11 -21.96
C PRO A 235 -9.82 -17.35 -23.03
N ALA A 236 -10.93 -17.98 -22.65
CA ALA A 236 -12.11 -17.99 -23.50
C ALA A 236 -12.50 -16.52 -23.75
N PRO A 237 -12.96 -16.15 -24.97
CA PRO A 237 -13.41 -14.80 -25.23
C PRO A 237 -14.55 -14.47 -24.26
N ASP A 238 -14.28 -13.59 -23.31
CA ASP A 238 -15.29 -13.10 -22.39
C ASP A 238 -16.32 -12.30 -23.20
N GLY A 239 -17.59 -12.67 -23.08
CA GLY A 239 -18.73 -11.94 -23.65
C GLY A 239 -19.01 -10.59 -22.97
N ASN A 240 -18.01 -10.02 -22.28
CA ASN A 240 -18.12 -8.72 -21.65
C ASN A 240 -18.29 -7.66 -22.74
N ALA A 241 -19.29 -6.79 -22.56
CA ALA A 241 -19.55 -5.70 -23.47
C ALA A 241 -18.28 -4.86 -23.67
N VAL A 242 -17.94 -4.58 -24.93
CA VAL A 242 -16.81 -3.69 -25.28
C VAL A 242 -17.12 -2.32 -24.69
N GLU A 243 -16.50 -2.06 -23.55
CA GLU A 243 -16.77 -0.92 -22.73
C GLU A 243 -16.27 0.33 -23.49
N ALA A 244 -17.13 1.34 -23.73
CA ALA A 244 -16.86 2.43 -24.69
C ALA A 244 -15.48 3.09 -24.51
N PRO A 245 -14.72 3.38 -25.60
CA PRO A 245 -13.37 3.92 -25.51
C PRO A 245 -13.35 5.29 -24.84
N VAL A 246 -12.31 5.57 -24.06
CA VAL A 246 -12.11 6.88 -23.43
C VAL A 246 -11.40 7.79 -24.43
N PRO A 247 -11.90 9.01 -24.72
CA PRO A 247 -11.23 9.95 -25.61
C PRO A 247 -9.83 10.31 -25.10
N TRP A 248 -8.85 10.37 -26.00
CA TRP A 248 -7.46 10.66 -25.65
C TRP A 248 -7.27 12.03 -24.95
N THR A 249 -8.13 13.01 -25.25
CA THR A 249 -8.12 14.31 -24.56
C THR A 249 -8.46 14.18 -23.08
N VAL A 250 -9.43 13.34 -22.73
CA VAL A 250 -9.80 13.05 -21.33
C VAL A 250 -8.63 12.36 -20.63
N VAL A 251 -7.98 11.40 -21.28
CA VAL A 251 -6.77 10.73 -20.78
C VAL A 251 -5.65 11.74 -20.49
N LEU A 252 -5.34 12.62 -21.44
CA LEU A 252 -4.29 13.63 -21.25
C LEU A 252 -4.57 14.57 -20.09
N VAL A 253 -5.82 15.01 -19.90
CA VAL A 253 -6.17 15.83 -18.74
C VAL A 253 -5.93 15.09 -17.43
N HIS A 254 -6.29 13.80 -17.35
CA HIS A 254 -6.04 12.99 -16.16
C HIS A 254 -4.55 12.80 -15.88
N LEU A 255 -3.77 12.49 -16.93
CA LEU A 255 -2.32 12.34 -16.82
C LEU A 255 -1.63 13.66 -16.43
N ALA A 256 -2.06 14.79 -16.99
CA ALA A 256 -1.54 16.10 -16.64
C ALA A 256 -1.87 16.49 -15.19
N LEU A 257 -3.09 16.21 -14.72
CA LEU A 257 -3.49 16.44 -13.33
C LEU A 257 -2.71 15.54 -12.36
N LEU A 258 -2.57 14.25 -12.68
CA LEU A 258 -1.76 13.32 -11.87
C LEU A 258 -0.30 13.78 -11.80
N ALA A 259 0.30 14.12 -12.94
CA ALA A 259 1.67 14.64 -12.99
C ALA A 259 1.80 15.94 -12.18
N GLY A 260 0.84 16.85 -12.28
CA GLY A 260 0.81 18.09 -11.50
C GLY A 260 0.73 17.83 -9.99
N VAL A 261 -0.11 16.89 -9.55
CA VAL A 261 -0.20 16.47 -8.14
C VAL A 261 1.15 15.94 -7.65
N VAL A 262 1.81 15.06 -8.42
CA VAL A 262 3.11 14.47 -8.06
C VAL A 262 4.21 15.54 -8.01
N LEU A 263 4.29 16.42 -9.01
CA LEU A 263 5.29 17.49 -9.06
C LEU A 263 5.13 18.50 -7.90
N LEU A 264 3.91 18.67 -7.41
CA LEU A 264 3.57 19.58 -6.32
C LEU A 264 3.35 18.86 -4.99
N ALA A 265 3.85 17.62 -4.82
CA ALA A 265 3.62 16.79 -3.63
C ALA A 265 4.00 17.48 -2.30
N HIS A 266 5.00 18.37 -2.32
CA HIS A 266 5.44 19.13 -1.16
C HIS A 266 4.57 20.36 -0.83
N HIS A 267 3.54 20.65 -1.63
CA HIS A 267 2.66 21.81 -1.51
C HIS A 267 1.19 21.39 -1.38
N PRO A 268 0.71 21.08 -0.16
CA PRO A 268 -0.67 20.65 0.12
C PRO A 268 -1.74 21.50 -0.54
N VAL A 269 -1.63 22.82 -0.41
CA VAL A 269 -2.61 23.77 -0.97
C VAL A 269 -2.70 23.63 -2.49
N ALA A 270 -1.56 23.44 -3.16
CA ALA A 270 -1.50 23.37 -4.62
C ALA A 270 -2.05 22.05 -5.15
N PHE A 271 -1.62 20.91 -4.61
CA PHE A 271 -2.13 19.62 -5.08
C PHE A 271 -3.59 19.38 -4.69
N LEU A 272 -4.07 19.92 -3.56
CA LEU A 272 -5.50 19.90 -3.21
C LEU A 272 -6.31 20.77 -4.18
N GLY A 273 -5.78 21.92 -4.62
CA GLY A 273 -6.41 22.72 -5.66
C GLY A 273 -6.56 21.95 -6.99
N LEU A 274 -5.51 21.23 -7.41
CA LEU A 274 -5.58 20.34 -8.57
C LEU A 274 -6.56 19.19 -8.37
N PHE A 275 -6.66 18.64 -7.16
CA PHE A 275 -7.61 17.59 -6.83
C PHE A 275 -9.06 18.08 -6.93
N LEU A 276 -9.36 19.28 -6.42
CA LEU A 276 -10.69 19.87 -6.55
C LEU A 276 -11.06 20.11 -8.02
N MET A 277 -10.10 20.57 -8.84
CA MET A 277 -10.27 20.68 -10.29
C MET A 277 -10.54 19.30 -10.93
N PHE A 278 -9.79 18.28 -10.52
CA PHE A 278 -9.97 16.90 -10.98
C PHE A 278 -11.37 16.35 -10.68
N LEU A 279 -11.89 16.58 -9.47
CA LEU A 279 -13.26 16.17 -9.09
C LEU A 279 -14.30 16.89 -9.97
N GLY A 280 -14.15 18.21 -10.16
CA GLY A 280 -15.01 18.98 -11.05
C GLY A 280 -14.98 18.48 -12.50
N PHE A 281 -13.80 18.16 -13.02
CA PHE A 281 -13.63 17.60 -14.36
C PHE A 281 -14.25 16.20 -14.48
N SER A 282 -14.04 15.34 -13.48
CA SER A 282 -14.62 13.99 -13.45
C SER A 282 -16.14 14.03 -13.44
N GLN A 283 -16.73 14.96 -12.69
CA GLN A 283 -18.18 15.20 -12.69
C GLN A 283 -18.68 15.70 -14.05
N ALA A 284 -17.97 16.65 -14.68
CA ALA A 284 -18.36 17.20 -15.99
C ALA A 284 -18.30 16.15 -17.13
N TYR A 285 -17.43 15.14 -17.00
CA TYR A 285 -17.24 14.08 -17.98
C TYR A 285 -17.60 12.68 -17.44
N GLU A 286 -18.66 12.59 -16.63
CA GLU A 286 -19.07 11.36 -15.92
C GLU A 286 -19.16 10.11 -16.82
N LYS A 287 -19.56 10.27 -18.09
CA LYS A 287 -19.66 9.17 -19.07
C LYS A 287 -18.35 8.42 -19.32
N HIS A 288 -17.21 9.04 -19.06
CA HIS A 288 -15.88 8.44 -19.24
C HIS A 288 -15.25 8.01 -17.90
N GLN A 289 -15.98 8.18 -16.79
CA GLN A 289 -15.51 7.84 -15.46
C GLN A 289 -16.09 6.51 -14.97
N SER A 290 -15.46 5.98 -13.94
CA SER A 290 -16.04 5.01 -13.01
C SER A 290 -16.23 5.70 -11.66
N PRO A 291 -17.04 5.15 -10.74
CA PRO A 291 -17.08 5.64 -9.37
C PRO A 291 -15.67 5.79 -8.80
N LEU A 292 -15.38 6.97 -8.27
CA LEU A 292 -14.08 7.26 -7.68
C LEU A 292 -13.96 6.55 -6.32
N ILE A 293 -12.77 6.04 -6.01
CA ILE A 293 -12.46 5.32 -4.77
C ILE A 293 -12.24 6.25 -3.56
N ILE A 294 -13.11 7.26 -3.41
CA ILE A 294 -12.96 8.29 -2.38
C ILE A 294 -13.02 7.67 -0.98
N LYS A 295 -13.91 6.71 -0.76
CA LYS A 295 -14.07 6.06 0.55
C LYS A 295 -12.79 5.31 0.93
N GLU A 296 -12.28 4.48 0.04
CA GLU A 296 -11.10 3.64 0.26
C GLU A 296 -9.86 4.51 0.48
N ALA A 297 -9.63 5.50 -0.38
CA ALA A 297 -8.50 6.41 -0.24
C ALA A 297 -8.59 7.25 1.05
N LEU A 298 -9.81 7.66 1.45
CA LEU A 298 -10.02 8.42 2.68
C LEU A 298 -9.71 7.56 3.93
N LEU A 299 -10.08 6.29 3.92
CA LEU A 299 -9.74 5.36 5.01
C LEU A 299 -8.22 5.20 5.15
N VAL A 300 -7.50 5.03 4.04
CA VAL A 300 -6.02 4.96 4.05
C VAL A 300 -5.41 6.27 4.57
N ALA A 301 -5.91 7.42 4.12
CA ALA A 301 -5.41 8.71 4.63
C ALA A 301 -5.74 8.93 6.11
N PHE A 302 -6.91 8.46 6.57
CA PHE A 302 -7.30 8.50 7.97
C PHE A 302 -6.39 7.62 8.84
N PHE A 303 -6.01 6.44 8.36
CA PHE A 303 -5.00 5.58 8.97
C PHE A 303 -3.65 6.30 9.12
N LEU A 304 -3.13 6.86 8.02
CA LEU A 304 -1.84 7.55 7.99
C LEU A 304 -1.84 8.81 8.88
N ALA A 305 -2.89 9.61 8.83
CA ALA A 305 -3.04 10.77 9.71
C ALA A 305 -3.09 10.35 11.18
N GLY A 306 -3.79 9.26 11.48
CA GLY A 306 -3.82 8.67 12.81
C GLY A 306 -2.45 8.20 13.29
N LEU A 307 -1.66 7.58 12.42
CA LEU A 307 -0.26 7.24 12.69
C LEU A 307 0.56 8.49 13.00
N VAL A 308 0.42 9.55 12.21
CA VAL A 308 1.18 10.79 12.44
C VAL A 308 0.91 11.34 13.85
N VAL A 309 -0.36 11.41 14.23
CA VAL A 309 -0.80 11.89 15.55
C VAL A 309 -0.38 10.95 16.67
N LEU A 310 -0.60 9.65 16.57
CA LEU A 310 -0.27 8.72 17.65
C LEU A 310 1.24 8.51 17.81
N GLY A 311 1.93 8.32 16.68
CA GLY A 311 3.36 8.05 16.66
C GLY A 311 4.19 9.26 17.06
N GLY A 312 3.72 10.48 16.84
CA GLY A 312 4.46 11.70 17.20
C GLY A 312 4.86 11.83 18.67
N LEU A 313 4.25 11.04 19.58
CA LEU A 313 4.58 10.99 21.00
C LEU A 313 5.37 9.73 21.41
N GLN A 314 5.70 8.82 20.49
CA GLN A 314 6.30 7.51 20.81
C GLN A 314 7.83 7.50 20.76
N GLY A 315 8.46 8.58 20.28
CA GLY A 315 9.91 8.63 20.09
C GLY A 315 10.73 8.37 21.36
N TRP A 316 10.25 8.78 22.53
CA TRP A 316 11.01 8.70 23.79
C TRP A 316 11.39 7.27 24.21
N TRP A 317 10.53 6.28 23.95
CA TRP A 317 10.80 4.87 24.27
C TRP A 317 11.29 4.08 23.05
N LEU A 318 10.88 4.47 21.84
CA LEU A 318 11.34 3.82 20.60
C LEU A 318 12.80 4.12 20.30
N GLN A 319 13.24 5.36 20.51
CA GLN A 319 14.60 5.81 20.24
C GLN A 319 15.69 4.90 20.82
N PRO A 320 15.72 4.59 22.13
CA PRO A 320 16.77 3.73 22.69
C PRO A 320 16.73 2.31 22.13
N ILE A 321 15.55 1.77 21.81
CA ILE A 321 15.42 0.42 21.25
C ILE A 321 15.97 0.38 19.83
N VAL A 322 15.44 1.23 18.94
CA VAL A 322 15.80 1.21 17.52
C VAL A 322 17.27 1.59 17.31
N SER A 323 17.79 2.55 18.07
CA SER A 323 19.19 2.96 17.95
C SER A 323 20.19 1.92 18.46
N SER A 324 19.73 0.94 19.27
CA SER A 324 20.57 -0.14 19.79
C SER A 324 20.68 -1.35 18.85
N LEU A 325 19.80 -1.43 17.85
CA LEU A 325 19.76 -2.56 16.93
C LEU A 325 20.80 -2.39 15.82
N GLU A 326 21.54 -3.45 15.54
CA GLU A 326 22.41 -3.52 14.36
C GLU A 326 21.58 -3.42 13.06
N PRO A 327 22.13 -2.86 11.96
CA PRO A 327 21.40 -2.69 10.71
C PRO A 327 20.75 -3.99 10.18
N LEU A 328 21.46 -5.11 10.29
CA LEU A 328 20.94 -6.42 9.85
C LEU A 328 19.78 -6.90 10.73
N ALA A 329 19.85 -6.66 12.04
CA ALA A 329 18.75 -6.96 12.96
C ALA A 329 17.52 -6.09 12.66
N LEU A 330 17.72 -4.82 12.29
CA LEU A 330 16.65 -3.94 11.82
C LEU A 330 16.00 -4.46 10.53
N PHE A 331 16.80 -4.93 9.57
CA PHE A 331 16.27 -5.50 8.32
C PHE A 331 15.35 -6.69 8.58
N PHE A 332 15.84 -7.72 9.27
CA PHE A 332 15.04 -8.93 9.51
C PHE A 332 13.91 -8.70 10.52
N GLY A 333 14.12 -7.80 11.49
CA GLY A 333 13.09 -7.35 12.40
C GLY A 333 11.94 -6.67 11.67
N ALA A 334 12.24 -5.72 10.77
CA ALA A 334 11.24 -5.04 9.96
C ALA A 334 10.52 -6.01 9.00
N LEU A 335 11.25 -6.90 8.33
CA LEU A 335 10.68 -7.92 7.45
C LEU A 335 9.70 -8.83 8.19
N GLY A 336 10.10 -9.35 9.34
CA GLY A 336 9.26 -10.23 10.15
C GLY A 336 8.06 -9.53 10.77
N LEU A 337 8.26 -8.34 11.34
CA LEU A 337 7.17 -7.54 11.93
C LEU A 337 6.15 -7.10 10.88
N THR A 338 6.59 -6.84 9.65
CA THR A 338 5.69 -6.48 8.54
C THR A 338 4.72 -7.61 8.21
N ALA A 339 5.09 -8.87 8.44
CA ALA A 339 4.14 -9.98 8.24
C ALA A 339 2.90 -9.87 9.17
N ILE A 340 3.00 -9.13 10.26
CA ILE A 340 1.91 -8.98 11.24
C ILE A 340 1.48 -7.52 11.46
N THR A 341 2.10 -6.56 10.78
CA THR A 341 1.87 -5.12 10.94
C THR A 341 2.01 -4.43 9.58
N ASP A 342 1.29 -3.34 9.36
CA ASP A 342 1.43 -2.53 8.15
C ASP A 342 2.85 -1.98 7.98
N ASN A 343 3.40 -2.08 6.77
CA ASN A 343 4.76 -1.63 6.44
C ASN A 343 4.95 -0.11 6.57
N ALA A 344 3.93 0.70 6.32
CA ALA A 344 3.98 2.16 6.44
C ALA A 344 4.03 2.58 7.90
N ALA A 345 3.31 1.87 8.78
CA ALA A 345 3.42 2.07 10.21
C ALA A 345 4.85 1.85 10.71
N LEU A 346 5.51 0.75 10.31
CA LEU A 346 6.87 0.44 10.78
C LEU A 346 7.92 1.47 10.31
N THR A 347 7.86 1.86 9.04
CA THR A 347 8.77 2.88 8.48
C THR A 347 8.52 4.25 9.07
N TYR A 348 7.26 4.63 9.28
CA TYR A 348 6.93 5.87 9.99
C TYR A 348 7.50 5.88 11.41
N LEU A 349 7.34 4.81 12.19
CA LEU A 349 7.91 4.74 13.54
C LEU A 349 9.44 4.89 13.54
N GLY A 350 10.12 4.34 12.52
CA GLY A 350 11.55 4.55 12.36
C GLY A 350 11.94 5.97 11.95
N SER A 351 11.08 6.68 11.20
CA SER A 351 11.30 8.09 10.86
C SER A 351 11.37 9.01 12.08
N LEU A 352 10.76 8.60 13.20
CA LEU A 352 10.77 9.34 14.46
C LEU A 352 12.12 9.27 15.18
N ILE A 353 13.02 8.38 14.76
CA ILE A 353 14.30 8.13 15.41
C ILE A 353 15.35 9.10 14.90
N SER A 354 15.83 9.96 15.79
CA SER A 354 16.89 10.91 15.53
C SER A 354 18.27 10.22 15.46
N GLY A 355 19.14 10.65 14.55
CA GLY A 355 20.52 10.15 14.48
C GLY A 355 20.70 8.70 14.03
N ILE A 356 19.66 8.07 13.45
CA ILE A 356 19.77 6.76 12.82
C ILE A 356 20.74 6.81 11.63
N SER A 357 21.64 5.84 11.51
CA SER A 357 22.62 5.77 10.42
C SER A 357 21.93 5.55 9.08
N ASP A 358 22.54 5.99 7.97
CA ASP A 358 21.96 5.81 6.64
C ASP A 358 21.81 4.33 6.25
N GLU A 359 22.71 3.47 6.72
CA GLU A 359 22.59 2.02 6.59
C GLU A 359 21.35 1.49 7.33
N SER A 360 21.12 1.91 8.57
CA SER A 360 19.93 1.49 9.34
C SER A 360 18.63 2.03 8.73
N LYS A 361 18.63 3.25 8.17
CA LYS A 361 17.47 3.78 7.42
C LYS A 361 17.15 2.90 6.21
N TYR A 362 18.17 2.57 5.42
CA TYR A 362 18.04 1.68 4.28
C TYR A 362 17.50 0.31 4.70
N MET A 363 18.13 -0.31 5.70
CA MET A 363 17.77 -1.66 6.17
C MET A 363 16.36 -1.74 6.72
N LEU A 364 15.92 -0.72 7.47
CA LEU A 364 14.55 -0.66 7.97
C LEU A 364 13.53 -0.65 6.83
N VAL A 365 13.70 0.25 5.84
CA VAL A 365 12.76 0.36 4.72
C VAL A 365 12.84 -0.87 3.83
N ALA A 366 14.04 -1.36 3.53
CA ALA A 366 14.26 -2.56 2.73
C ALA A 366 13.59 -3.80 3.34
N GLY A 367 13.73 -3.99 4.65
CA GLY A 367 13.04 -5.06 5.38
C GLY A 367 11.53 -4.91 5.32
N ALA A 368 11.02 -3.70 5.58
CA ALA A 368 9.58 -3.43 5.56
C ALA A 368 8.95 -3.68 4.19
N VAL A 369 9.56 -3.19 3.09
CA VAL A 369 9.01 -3.40 1.74
C VAL A 369 9.13 -4.86 1.29
N ALA A 370 10.20 -5.57 1.67
CA ALA A 370 10.36 -7.00 1.36
C ALA A 370 9.31 -7.86 2.06
N GLY A 371 8.98 -7.55 3.32
CA GLY A 371 7.99 -8.27 4.11
C GLY A 371 6.53 -7.98 3.73
N GLY A 372 6.27 -6.90 2.99
CA GLY A 372 4.91 -6.41 2.70
C GLY A 372 4.01 -7.37 1.92
N GLY A 373 4.56 -8.44 1.32
CA GLY A 373 3.77 -9.46 0.63
C GLY A 373 3.44 -10.71 1.46
N LEU A 374 3.93 -10.82 2.69
CA LEU A 374 3.85 -12.07 3.47
C LEU A 374 2.43 -12.39 3.95
N THR A 375 1.59 -11.39 4.23
CA THR A 375 0.22 -11.58 4.71
C THR A 375 -0.73 -10.50 4.19
N VAL A 376 -2.03 -10.68 4.46
CA VAL A 376 -3.08 -9.74 4.05
C VAL A 376 -2.95 -8.38 4.72
N ILE A 377 -2.40 -8.31 5.93
CA ILE A 377 -2.31 -7.07 6.72
C ILE A 377 -0.95 -6.36 6.58
N ALA A 378 -0.02 -6.99 5.87
CA ALA A 378 1.36 -6.51 5.73
C ALA A 378 1.47 -5.25 4.86
N ASN A 379 0.52 -5.05 3.94
CA ASN A 379 0.48 -3.89 3.06
C ASN A 379 -0.97 -3.59 2.63
N ALA A 380 -1.32 -2.30 2.54
CA ALA A 380 -2.66 -1.80 2.21
C ALA A 380 -3.30 -2.34 0.90
N PRO A 381 -2.55 -2.65 -0.19
CA PRO A 381 -3.14 -3.26 -1.39
C PRO A 381 -3.57 -4.72 -1.21
N ASN A 382 -3.00 -5.45 -0.25
CA ASN A 382 -3.21 -6.91 -0.14
C ASN A 382 -4.67 -7.31 0.12
N PRO A 383 -5.46 -6.62 0.98
CA PRO A 383 -6.89 -6.89 1.14
C PRO A 383 -7.68 -6.73 -0.17
N ALA A 384 -7.35 -5.73 -0.99
CA ALA A 384 -7.98 -5.53 -2.29
C ALA A 384 -7.64 -6.69 -3.24
N GLY A 385 -6.37 -7.12 -3.26
CA GLY A 385 -5.93 -8.32 -3.98
C GLY A 385 -6.71 -9.56 -3.56
N VAL A 386 -6.84 -9.81 -2.25
CA VAL A 386 -7.64 -10.93 -1.72
C VAL A 386 -9.09 -10.85 -2.19
N ALA A 387 -9.73 -9.68 -2.07
CA ALA A 387 -11.12 -9.49 -2.44
C ALA A 387 -11.40 -9.80 -3.92
N LEU A 388 -10.48 -9.44 -4.81
CA LEU A 388 -10.58 -9.67 -6.25
C LEU A 388 -10.25 -11.11 -6.65
N LEU A 389 -9.32 -11.77 -5.95
CA LEU A 389 -8.74 -13.05 -6.36
C LEU A 389 -9.37 -14.27 -5.67
N LYS A 390 -10.04 -14.10 -4.52
CA LYS A 390 -10.55 -15.21 -3.69
C LYS A 390 -11.51 -16.15 -4.42
N ARG A 391 -12.30 -15.66 -5.39
CA ARG A 391 -13.23 -16.46 -6.19
C ARG A 391 -12.54 -17.56 -7.01
N GLY A 392 -11.24 -17.41 -7.24
CA GLY A 392 -10.44 -18.41 -7.95
C GLY A 392 -9.95 -19.57 -7.08
N PHE A 393 -10.10 -19.50 -5.76
CA PHE A 393 -9.64 -20.51 -4.80
C PHE A 393 -10.76 -21.48 -4.39
N GLU A 394 -10.41 -22.60 -3.76
CA GLU A 394 -11.41 -23.48 -3.17
C GLU A 394 -12.19 -22.73 -2.06
N ASP A 395 -13.48 -23.02 -1.95
CA ASP A 395 -14.42 -22.35 -1.02
C ASP A 395 -14.47 -20.81 -1.14
N GLU A 396 -14.03 -20.26 -2.28
CA GLU A 396 -13.91 -18.81 -2.52
C GLU A 396 -13.14 -18.06 -1.43
N SER A 397 -12.14 -18.72 -0.83
CA SER A 397 -11.41 -18.22 0.32
C SER A 397 -9.89 -18.36 0.16
N ILE A 398 -9.14 -17.42 0.74
CA ILE A 398 -7.67 -17.44 0.75
C ILE A 398 -7.21 -17.73 2.17
N GLY A 399 -6.53 -18.86 2.35
CA GLY A 399 -5.97 -19.27 3.63
C GLY A 399 -4.72 -18.48 4.00
N VAL A 400 -4.63 -18.05 5.27
CA VAL A 400 -3.48 -17.30 5.80
C VAL A 400 -2.17 -18.10 5.65
N GLY A 401 -2.19 -19.39 5.99
CA GLY A 401 -1.00 -20.25 5.87
C GLY A 401 -0.59 -20.50 4.42
N GLY A 402 -1.55 -20.66 3.51
CA GLY A 402 -1.27 -20.83 2.09
C GLY A 402 -0.62 -19.59 1.49
N LEU A 403 -1.15 -18.39 1.82
CA LEU A 403 -0.56 -17.11 1.39
C LEU A 403 0.86 -16.97 1.92
N LEU A 404 1.08 -17.20 3.22
CA LEU A 404 2.40 -17.08 3.82
C LEU A 404 3.41 -18.00 3.12
N LEU A 405 3.08 -19.29 2.97
CA LEU A 405 3.95 -20.26 2.29
C LEU A 405 4.21 -19.89 0.82
N GLY A 406 3.20 -19.42 0.11
CA GLY A 406 3.32 -18.94 -1.28
C GLY A 406 4.20 -17.71 -1.42
N ALA A 407 4.24 -16.84 -0.39
CA ALA A 407 5.02 -15.61 -0.37
C ALA A 407 6.46 -15.78 0.11
N LEU A 408 6.80 -16.87 0.82
CA LEU A 408 8.15 -17.08 1.38
C LEU A 408 9.26 -17.05 0.33
N GLY A 409 9.09 -17.80 -0.77
CA GLY A 409 10.07 -17.85 -1.85
C GLY A 409 10.28 -16.49 -2.52
N PRO A 410 9.21 -15.82 -2.99
CA PRO A 410 9.31 -14.48 -3.56
C PRO A 410 9.89 -13.43 -2.60
N THR A 411 9.54 -13.52 -1.31
CA THR A 411 10.10 -12.65 -0.26
C THR A 411 11.59 -12.90 -0.08
N ALA A 412 12.05 -14.15 -0.11
CA ALA A 412 13.47 -14.47 -0.02
C ALA A 412 14.27 -13.88 -1.20
N VAL A 413 13.72 -13.92 -2.41
CA VAL A 413 14.33 -13.28 -3.60
C VAL A 413 14.40 -11.76 -3.40
N ALA A 414 13.31 -11.13 -2.95
CA ALA A 414 13.27 -9.70 -2.68
C ALA A 414 14.27 -9.29 -1.59
N ALA A 415 14.32 -10.04 -0.49
CA ALA A 415 15.23 -9.81 0.61
C ALA A 415 16.69 -9.97 0.18
N ALA A 416 17.00 -11.03 -0.59
CA ALA A 416 18.35 -11.24 -1.12
C ALA A 416 18.77 -10.11 -2.06
N ALA A 417 17.89 -9.65 -2.95
CA ALA A 417 18.18 -8.54 -3.85
C ALA A 417 18.43 -7.23 -3.09
N LEU A 418 17.67 -6.95 -2.04
CA LEU A 418 17.84 -5.73 -1.25
C LEU A 418 19.03 -5.78 -0.28
N LEU A 419 19.48 -6.97 0.14
CA LEU A 419 20.61 -7.13 1.05
C LEU A 419 21.96 -7.26 0.33
N LEU A 420 22.00 -7.94 -0.82
CA LEU A 420 23.26 -8.39 -1.43
C LEU A 420 23.69 -7.56 -2.65
N LEU A 421 22.74 -6.89 -3.30
CA LEU A 421 22.98 -5.90 -4.36
C LEU A 421 22.97 -4.51 -3.74
#